data_AF-A0A968WGW2-F1
#
_entry.id   AF-A0A968WGW2-F1
#
_cell.length_a   1.000
_cell.length_b   1.000
_cell.length_c   1.000
_cell.angle_alpha   90.00
_cell.angle_beta   90.00
_cell.angle_gamma   90.00
#
_symmetry.space_group_name_H-M   'P 1'
#
loop_
_entity.id
_entity.type
_entity.pdbx_description
1 polymer ?
#
loop_
_entity_poly.entity_id
_entity_poly.type
_entity_poly.pdbx_seq_one_letter_code
_entity_poly.pdbx_strand_id
1 'polypeptide(L)'
;MKNFFFVLLLPSLLSYHLHTNASITPADRVGFALPDSVTEFTLRYETIENLIILPVQINKDLKLNLILDTGCRNIVLFGRRFNKYFRFEPGKVVKFSGLGDGNPVEGSVALNNTVSIGAVLGERIPLVVVPSRNLFSSFTNIHGVIGYRYFLSFR
;
A
#
# COMPACT_ATOMS: atom_id res chain seq x y z
N MET A 1 66.22 -16.16 42.84
CA MET A 1 65.35 -17.18 43.48
C MET A 1 63.91 -16.75 43.23
N LYS A 2 63.16 -17.49 42.39
CA LYS A 2 61.93 -18.24 42.78
C LYS A 2 60.84 -17.31 43.37
N ASN A 3 59.66 -17.06 42.79
CA ASN A 3 58.78 -17.95 42.02
C ASN A 3 57.76 -17.19 41.16
N PHE A 4 57.37 -17.88 40.10
CA PHE A 4 56.22 -17.69 39.22
C PHE A 4 54.93 -18.11 39.96
N PHE A 5 53.82 -17.36 39.85
CA PHE A 5 52.47 -17.94 39.95
C PHE A 5 51.46 -17.12 39.13
N PHE A 6 50.60 -17.88 38.47
CA PHE A 6 49.69 -17.53 37.38
C PHE A 6 48.26 -17.69 37.90
N VAL A 7 47.38 -16.70 37.74
CA VAL A 7 45.92 -16.91 37.74
C VAL A 7 45.29 -15.97 36.72
N LEU A 8 44.82 -16.56 35.62
CA LEU A 8 43.85 -15.99 34.69
C LEU A 8 42.50 -15.84 35.43
N LEU A 9 41.87 -14.67 35.35
CA LEU A 9 40.44 -14.52 35.56
C LEU A 9 39.83 -13.98 34.27
N LEU A 10 39.26 -14.90 33.48
CA LEU A 10 38.39 -14.62 32.35
C LEU A 10 37.19 -13.78 32.84
N PRO A 11 36.78 -12.70 32.15
CA PRO A 11 35.48 -12.11 32.42
C PRO A 11 34.42 -13.13 31.96
N SER A 12 33.54 -13.50 32.89
CA SER A 12 32.37 -14.34 32.63
C SER A 12 31.50 -13.70 31.55
N LEU A 13 31.38 -14.39 30.42
CA LEU A 13 30.33 -14.14 29.43
C LEU A 13 28.99 -14.40 30.12
N LEU A 14 28.35 -13.33 30.57
CA LEU A 14 26.96 -13.35 31.01
C LEU A 14 26.12 -13.56 29.74
N SER A 15 25.76 -14.82 29.49
CA SER A 15 24.85 -15.22 28.42
C SER A 15 23.48 -14.58 28.65
N TYR A 16 23.22 -13.44 28.01
CA TYR A 16 21.86 -12.97 27.84
C TYR A 16 21.15 -13.95 26.92
N HIS A 17 20.36 -14.86 27.49
CA HIS A 17 19.38 -15.62 26.73
C HIS A 17 18.40 -14.62 26.12
N LEU A 18 18.59 -14.31 24.83
CA LEU A 18 17.56 -13.72 24.00
C LEU A 18 16.36 -14.68 24.01
N HIS A 19 15.35 -14.33 24.78
CA HIS A 19 14.01 -14.86 24.57
C HIS A 19 13.56 -14.34 23.21
N THR A 20 13.74 -15.15 22.16
CA THR A 20 13.10 -14.89 20.89
C THR A 20 11.62 -15.18 21.10
N ASN A 21 10.86 -14.15 21.46
CA ASN A 21 9.45 -14.12 21.13
C ASN A 21 9.40 -14.36 19.63
N ALA A 22 8.86 -15.52 19.23
CA ALA A 22 8.71 -15.87 17.83
C ALA A 22 8.04 -14.68 17.13
N SER A 23 8.82 -13.95 16.33
CA SER A 23 8.33 -12.84 15.55
C SER A 23 7.28 -13.41 14.61
N ILE A 24 6.02 -13.04 14.82
CA ILE A 24 4.98 -13.26 13.82
C ILE A 24 5.50 -12.55 12.56
N THR A 25 5.89 -13.32 11.56
CA THR A 25 6.48 -12.80 10.33
C THR A 25 5.47 -11.84 9.67
N PRO A 26 5.78 -10.55 9.43
CA PRO A 26 4.85 -9.58 8.83
C PRO A 26 4.53 -9.81 7.34
N ALA A 27 4.78 -11.01 6.81
CA ALA A 27 5.01 -11.19 5.37
C ALA A 27 3.74 -11.27 4.48
N ASP A 28 2.52 -11.42 5.01
CA ASP A 28 1.37 -11.78 4.16
C ASP A 28 0.15 -10.85 4.23
N ARG A 29 0.28 -9.64 4.78
CA ARG A 29 -0.92 -8.83 5.09
C ARG A 29 -1.02 -7.59 4.21
N VAL A 30 -2.04 -7.57 3.35
CA VAL A 30 -2.43 -6.41 2.51
C VAL A 30 -3.49 -5.59 3.25
N GLY A 31 -3.19 -4.33 3.56
CA GLY A 31 -4.11 -3.43 4.25
C GLY A 31 -3.45 -2.10 4.59
N PHE A 32 -4.24 -1.20 5.17
CA PHE A 32 -3.76 0.05 5.73
C PHE A 32 -3.40 -0.09 7.20
N ALA A 33 -2.42 0.69 7.64
CA ALA A 33 -2.00 0.78 9.03
C ALA A 33 -1.62 2.22 9.39
N LEU A 34 -1.79 2.59 10.65
CA LEU A 34 -1.17 3.75 11.25
C LEU A 34 0.27 3.43 11.72
N PRO A 35 1.17 4.42 11.77
CA PRO A 35 2.44 4.26 12.45
C PRO A 35 2.21 3.87 13.92
N ASP A 36 3.09 3.05 14.49
CA ASP A 36 2.95 2.54 15.87
C ASP A 36 2.81 3.65 16.93
N SER A 37 3.32 4.86 16.64
CA SER A 37 3.22 6.04 17.51
C SER A 37 1.89 6.80 17.39
N VAL A 38 1.02 6.41 16.46
CA VAL A 38 -0.24 7.11 16.13
C VAL A 38 -1.41 6.19 16.44
N THR A 39 -2.22 6.57 17.43
CA THR A 39 -3.39 5.79 17.86
C THR A 39 -4.68 6.16 17.14
N GLU A 40 -4.76 7.38 16.63
CA GLU A 40 -5.92 7.88 15.88
C GLU A 40 -5.47 8.77 14.73
N PHE A 41 -6.28 8.80 13.68
CA PHE A 41 -6.04 9.66 12.54
C PHE A 41 -7.35 10.17 11.98
N THR A 42 -7.48 11.50 11.91
CA THR A 42 -8.58 12.17 11.24
C THR A 42 -8.09 12.77 9.93
N LEU A 43 -8.70 12.37 8.82
CA LEU A 43 -8.40 12.89 7.50
C LEU A 43 -9.44 13.94 7.10
N ARG A 44 -8.99 15.13 6.71
CA ARG A 44 -9.81 16.06 5.94
C ARG A 44 -9.80 15.65 4.47
N TYR A 45 -10.97 15.57 3.88
CA TYR A 45 -11.17 15.19 2.47
C TYR A 45 -11.99 16.25 1.74
N GLU A 46 -11.85 16.28 0.42
CA GLU A 46 -12.69 17.08 -0.45
C GLU A 46 -13.85 16.23 -0.99
N THR A 47 -14.91 16.88 -1.44
CA THR A 47 -16.03 16.21 -2.10
C THR A 47 -16.35 16.84 -3.45
N ILE A 48 -16.65 16.01 -4.45
CA ILE A 48 -17.18 16.45 -5.74
C ILE A 48 -18.40 15.59 -6.05
N GLU A 49 -19.57 16.22 -6.24
CA GLU A 49 -20.83 15.52 -6.49
C GLU A 49 -21.11 14.38 -5.48
N ASN A 50 -20.91 14.66 -4.19
CA ASN A 50 -21.07 13.72 -3.08
C ASN A 50 -20.07 12.54 -3.05
N LEU A 51 -19.06 12.54 -3.93
CA LEU A 51 -17.97 11.56 -3.91
C LEU A 51 -16.85 12.07 -3.01
N ILE A 52 -16.37 11.21 -2.10
CA ILE A 52 -15.23 11.49 -1.23
C ILE A 52 -13.94 11.37 -2.04
N ILE A 53 -13.16 12.44 -2.05
CA ILE A 53 -11.89 12.52 -2.76
C ILE A 53 -10.73 12.40 -1.77
N LEU A 54 -9.91 11.37 -1.95
CA LEU A 54 -8.77 11.08 -1.11
C LEU A 54 -7.46 11.45 -1.84
N PRO A 55 -6.63 12.35 -1.26
CA PRO A 55 -5.27 12.55 -1.74
C PRO A 55 -4.41 11.36 -1.32
N VAL A 56 -3.84 10.71 -2.31
CA VAL A 56 -3.11 9.44 -2.18
C VAL A 56 -1.73 9.61 -2.80
N GLN A 57 -0.71 9.11 -2.13
CA GLN A 57 0.64 9.03 -2.68
C GLN A 57 1.01 7.57 -2.90
N ILE A 58 1.44 7.23 -4.12
CA ILE A 58 1.84 5.87 -4.50
C ILE A 58 3.32 5.86 -4.87
N ASN A 59 4.07 4.90 -4.35
CA ASN A 59 5.50 4.70 -4.66
C ASN A 59 6.35 5.97 -4.56
N LYS A 60 6.09 6.79 -3.53
CA LYS A 60 6.72 8.10 -3.23
C LYS A 60 6.47 9.23 -4.25
N ASP A 61 6.48 8.96 -5.54
CA ASP A 61 6.52 10.04 -6.54
C ASP A 61 5.15 10.36 -7.16
N LEU A 62 4.17 9.47 -6.98
CA LEU A 62 2.89 9.59 -7.65
C LEU A 62 1.81 10.13 -6.71
N LYS A 63 1.60 11.44 -6.73
CA LYS A 63 0.52 12.11 -5.99
C LYS A 63 -0.74 12.15 -6.84
N LEU A 64 -1.82 11.55 -6.34
CA LEU A 64 -3.07 11.35 -7.05
C LEU A 64 -4.24 11.70 -6.15
N ASN A 65 -5.35 12.12 -6.75
CA ASN A 65 -6.65 12.08 -6.10
C ASN A 65 -7.44 10.88 -6.59
N LEU A 66 -7.93 10.09 -5.63
CA LEU A 66 -8.76 8.91 -5.87
C LEU A 66 -10.12 9.10 -5.21
N ILE A 67 -11.17 8.65 -5.88
CA ILE A 67 -12.51 8.56 -5.28
C ILE A 67 -12.55 7.33 -4.37
N LEU A 68 -13.07 7.47 -3.16
CA LEU A 68 -13.40 6.32 -2.31
C LEU A 68 -14.63 5.61 -2.88
N ASP A 69 -14.46 4.39 -3.39
CA ASP A 69 -15.52 3.64 -4.07
C ASP A 69 -15.61 2.21 -3.53
N THR A 70 -16.62 1.95 -2.69
CA THR A 70 -16.86 0.62 -2.12
C THR A 70 -17.36 -0.40 -3.16
N GLY A 71 -17.81 0.04 -4.34
CA GLY A 71 -18.14 -0.83 -5.47
C GLY A 71 -16.91 -1.48 -6.11
N CYS A 72 -15.71 -0.95 -5.82
CA CYS A 72 -14.45 -1.51 -6.26
C CYS A 72 -13.74 -2.27 -5.14
N ARG A 73 -13.10 -3.40 -5.48
CA ARG A 73 -12.29 -4.17 -4.51
C ARG A 73 -10.89 -3.59 -4.32
N ASN A 74 -10.30 -3.03 -5.38
CA ASN A 74 -8.90 -2.63 -5.46
C ASN A 74 -8.79 -1.12 -5.75
N ILE A 75 -7.57 -0.58 -5.64
CA ILE A 75 -7.23 0.66 -6.33
C ILE A 75 -7.24 0.39 -7.84
N VAL A 76 -7.90 1.26 -8.59
CA VAL A 76 -7.92 1.25 -10.05
C VAL A 76 -7.55 2.63 -10.55
N LEU A 77 -6.51 2.72 -11.39
CA LEU A 77 -6.06 3.95 -12.03
C LEU A 77 -6.42 3.94 -13.50
N PHE A 78 -6.93 5.06 -14.02
CA PHE A 78 -7.34 5.16 -15.42
C PHE A 78 -6.37 6.01 -16.24
N GLY A 79 -5.90 5.45 -17.36
CA GLY A 79 -5.14 6.15 -18.37
C GLY A 79 -3.73 5.59 -18.58
N ARG A 80 -3.33 5.52 -19.85
CA ARG A 80 -2.03 4.98 -20.31
C ARG A 80 -0.82 5.64 -19.67
N ARG A 81 -0.94 6.91 -19.24
CA ARG A 81 0.13 7.65 -18.57
C ARG A 81 0.67 6.94 -17.32
N PHE A 82 -0.14 6.07 -16.70
CA PHE A 82 0.27 5.35 -15.50
C PHE A 82 1.19 4.16 -15.76
N ASN A 83 1.21 3.64 -17.00
CA ASN A 83 2.00 2.43 -17.32
C ASN A 83 3.50 2.60 -17.04
N LYS A 84 4.04 3.81 -17.16
CA LYS A 84 5.46 4.08 -16.91
C LYS A 84 5.86 4.07 -15.43
N TYR A 85 4.89 4.12 -14.51
CA TYR A 85 5.15 4.20 -13.05
C TYR A 85 5.13 2.84 -12.36
N PHE A 86 4.68 1.78 -13.05
CA PHE A 86 4.43 0.48 -12.44
C PHE A 86 5.11 -0.63 -13.22
N ARG A 87 5.63 -1.63 -12.48
CA ARG A 87 5.99 -2.92 -13.03
C ARG A 87 4.78 -3.82 -12.92
N PHE A 88 4.32 -4.33 -14.05
CA PHE A 88 3.14 -5.19 -14.10
C PHE A 88 3.54 -6.65 -14.03
N GLU A 89 2.68 -7.44 -13.39
CA GLU A 89 2.82 -8.90 -13.38
C GLU A 89 2.48 -9.46 -14.75
N PRO A 90 3.43 -10.12 -15.44
CA PRO A 90 3.19 -10.69 -16.76
C PRO A 90 2.01 -11.68 -16.74
N GLY A 91 1.09 -11.53 -17.70
CA GLY A 91 -0.08 -12.41 -17.82
C GLY A 91 -1.20 -12.18 -16.80
N LYS A 92 -1.02 -11.30 -15.80
CA LYS A 92 -2.05 -10.99 -14.81
C LYS A 92 -2.88 -9.79 -15.24
N VAL A 93 -4.02 -10.08 -15.87
CA VAL A 93 -5.02 -9.10 -16.27
C VAL A 93 -6.31 -9.24 -15.48
N VAL A 94 -6.95 -8.11 -15.18
CA VAL A 94 -8.29 -8.05 -14.60
C VAL A 94 -9.25 -7.55 -15.67
N LYS A 95 -10.37 -8.24 -15.85
CA LYS A 95 -11.46 -7.80 -16.72
C LYS A 95 -12.51 -7.10 -15.87
N PHE A 96 -12.86 -5.88 -16.23
CA PHE A 96 -13.91 -5.13 -15.59
C PHE A 96 -15.15 -5.14 -16.49
N SER A 97 -16.25 -5.67 -15.96
CA SER A 97 -17.59 -5.45 -16.51
C SER A 97 -18.15 -4.13 -15.99
N GLY A 98 -18.92 -3.41 -16.81
CA GLY A 98 -19.62 -2.20 -16.36
C GLY A 98 -18.83 -0.89 -16.41
N LEU A 99 -17.65 -0.84 -17.03
CA LEU A 99 -16.90 0.41 -17.27
C LEU A 99 -17.30 1.14 -18.57
N GLY A 100 -18.37 0.71 -19.25
CA GLY A 100 -18.88 1.32 -20.48
C GLY A 100 -18.75 0.42 -21.72
N ASP A 101 -19.46 0.82 -22.78
CA ASP A 101 -19.41 0.28 -24.15
C ASP A 101 -19.80 -1.20 -24.35
N GLY A 102 -20.26 -1.89 -23.29
CA GLY A 102 -20.69 -3.28 -23.33
C GLY A 102 -19.55 -4.31 -23.42
N ASN A 103 -18.34 -3.88 -23.81
CA ASN A 103 -17.16 -4.72 -23.88
C ASN A 103 -16.38 -4.71 -22.55
N PRO A 104 -15.89 -5.87 -22.07
CA PRO A 104 -15.00 -5.90 -20.91
C PRO A 104 -13.74 -5.07 -21.15
N VAL A 105 -13.39 -4.23 -20.17
CA VAL A 105 -12.14 -3.47 -20.22
C VAL A 105 -11.08 -4.24 -19.44
N GLU A 106 -9.90 -4.41 -20.04
CA GLU A 106 -8.77 -5.07 -19.40
C GLU A 106 -7.89 -4.07 -18.64
N GLY A 107 -7.41 -4.47 -17.46
CA GLY A 107 -6.44 -3.74 -16.67
C GLY A 107 -5.26 -4.61 -16.26
N SER A 108 -4.06 -4.04 -16.24
CA SER A 108 -2.83 -4.69 -15.82
C SER A 108 -2.63 -4.58 -14.32
N VAL A 109 -2.22 -5.67 -13.67
CA VAL A 109 -2.01 -5.70 -12.23
C VAL A 109 -0.56 -5.35 -11.89
N ALA A 110 -0.40 -4.36 -11.00
CA ALA A 110 0.87 -4.06 -10.35
C ALA A 110 0.81 -4.53 -8.89
N LEU A 111 1.81 -5.29 -8.47
CA LEU A 111 1.95 -5.75 -7.09
C LEU A 111 2.99 -4.91 -6.35
N ASN A 112 3.04 -5.08 -5.03
CA ASN A 112 4.11 -4.55 -4.20
C ASN A 112 4.25 -3.02 -4.17
N ASN A 113 3.13 -2.29 -4.25
CA ASN A 113 3.15 -0.84 -4.17
C ASN A 113 3.09 -0.34 -2.72
N THR A 114 3.71 0.82 -2.47
CA THR A 114 3.47 1.59 -1.25
C THR A 114 2.40 2.63 -1.53
N VAL A 115 1.43 2.76 -0.63
CA VAL A 115 0.32 3.70 -0.76
C VAL A 115 0.17 4.43 0.57
N SER A 116 0.11 5.76 0.55
CA SER A 116 -0.17 6.54 1.76
C SER A 116 -1.30 7.54 1.57
N ILE A 117 -2.04 7.77 2.66
CA ILE A 117 -3.14 8.73 2.77
C ILE A 117 -2.92 9.50 4.08
N GLY A 118 -2.24 10.65 3.99
CA GLY A 118 -1.74 11.34 5.17
C GLY A 118 -0.81 10.44 5.99
N ALA A 119 -1.17 10.15 7.24
CA ALA A 119 -0.39 9.27 8.12
C ALA A 119 -0.63 7.78 7.85
N VAL A 120 -1.72 7.42 7.17
CA VAL A 120 -2.05 6.01 6.89
C VAL A 120 -1.10 5.46 5.84
N LEU A 121 -0.50 4.30 6.11
CA LEU A 121 0.43 3.60 5.22
C LEU A 121 -0.10 2.22 4.84
N GLY A 122 0.00 1.89 3.57
CA GLY A 122 -0.25 0.56 3.04
C GLY A 122 0.99 0.05 2.32
N GLU A 123 1.44 -1.14 2.69
CA GLU A 123 2.50 -1.85 2.00
C GLU A 123 1.94 -3.02 1.21
N ARG A 124 2.63 -3.40 0.13
CA ARG A 124 2.34 -4.56 -0.72
C ARG A 124 0.98 -4.58 -1.44
N ILE A 125 0.09 -3.62 -1.21
CA ILE A 125 -0.29 -2.68 -2.27
C ILE A 125 -0.67 -3.21 -3.66
N PRO A 126 -1.54 -4.22 -3.90
CA PRO A 126 -1.94 -4.53 -5.27
C PRO A 126 -2.83 -3.42 -5.84
N LEU A 127 -2.59 -3.00 -7.07
CA LEU A 127 -3.45 -2.06 -7.80
C LEU A 127 -3.58 -2.45 -9.27
N VAL A 128 -4.57 -1.88 -9.93
CA VAL A 128 -4.84 -2.14 -11.35
C VAL A 128 -4.72 -0.85 -12.15
N VAL A 129 -4.05 -0.91 -13.30
CA VAL A 129 -4.02 0.19 -14.26
C VAL A 129 -4.84 -0.20 -15.48
N VAL A 130 -5.83 0.61 -15.79
CA VAL A 130 -6.71 0.44 -16.96
C VAL A 130 -6.28 1.46 -18.03
N PRO A 131 -5.77 1.02 -19.20
CA PRO A 131 -5.24 1.90 -20.24
C PRO A 131 -6.33 2.52 -21.12
N SER A 132 -7.51 2.80 -20.57
CA SER A 132 -8.66 3.42 -21.23
C SER A 132 -8.83 4.90 -20.81
N ARG A 133 -9.85 5.57 -21.36
CA ARG A 133 -10.23 6.92 -20.93
C ARG A 133 -10.63 6.89 -19.46
N ASN A 134 -10.25 7.93 -18.72
CA ASN A 134 -10.73 8.12 -17.36
C ASN A 134 -12.24 8.36 -17.36
N LEU A 135 -12.99 7.48 -16.70
CA LEU A 135 -14.45 7.59 -16.56
C LEU A 135 -14.85 8.87 -15.81
N PHE A 136 -13.95 9.38 -14.97
CA PHE A 136 -14.12 10.60 -14.20
C PHE A 136 -13.51 11.83 -14.91
N SER A 137 -13.32 11.78 -16.24
CA SER A 137 -12.63 12.86 -16.98
C SER A 137 -13.33 14.22 -16.94
N SER A 138 -14.62 14.26 -16.59
CA SER A 138 -15.34 15.51 -16.33
C SER A 138 -14.86 16.22 -15.06
N PHE A 139 -14.24 15.49 -14.14
CA PHE A 139 -13.65 16.03 -12.92
C PHE A 139 -12.16 16.25 -13.13
N THR A 140 -11.74 17.51 -13.11
CA THR A 140 -10.32 17.86 -13.16
C THR A 140 -9.59 17.18 -12.00
N ASN A 141 -8.42 16.59 -12.30
CA ASN A 141 -7.50 16.06 -11.28
C ASN A 141 -7.97 14.80 -10.52
N ILE A 142 -8.97 14.05 -10.99
CA ILE A 142 -9.28 12.69 -10.51
C ILE A 142 -8.53 11.66 -11.37
N HIS A 143 -7.94 10.65 -10.74
CA HIS A 143 -7.05 9.70 -11.42
C HIS A 143 -7.54 8.25 -11.40
N GLY A 144 -8.50 7.96 -10.54
CA GLY A 144 -8.94 6.59 -10.28
C GLY A 144 -9.82 6.50 -9.06
N VAL A 145 -9.98 5.27 -8.59
CA VAL A 145 -10.77 4.92 -7.42
C VAL A 145 -9.94 4.10 -6.44
N ILE A 146 -10.29 4.15 -5.16
CA ILE A 146 -9.77 3.28 -4.11
C ILE A 146 -10.89 2.45 -3.49
N GLY A 147 -10.74 1.13 -3.61
CA GLY A 147 -11.70 0.15 -3.14
C GLY A 147 -11.68 -0.15 -1.65
N TYR A 148 -12.70 -0.87 -1.18
CA TYR A 148 -12.93 -1.13 0.25
C TYR A 148 -11.90 -2.05 0.91
N ARG A 149 -11.24 -2.95 0.16
CA ARG A 149 -10.50 -4.08 0.76
C ARG A 149 -9.41 -3.62 1.73
N TYR A 150 -8.70 -2.54 1.42
CA TYR A 150 -7.55 -2.11 2.22
C TYR A 150 -7.94 -1.58 3.59
N PHE A 151 -9.19 -1.18 3.75
CA PHE A 151 -9.77 -0.71 5.00
C PHE A 151 -10.30 -1.86 5.87
N LEU A 152 -10.53 -3.05 5.31
CA LEU A 152 -11.02 -4.21 6.10
C LEU A 152 -10.01 -4.74 7.11
N SER A 153 -8.72 -4.50 6.87
CA SER A 153 -7.64 -4.95 7.74
C SER A 153 -6.91 -3.77 8.38
N PHE A 154 -7.60 -2.62 8.52
CA PHE A 154 -7.05 -1.39 9.08
C PHE A 154 -6.59 -1.62 10.52
N ARG A 155 -5.40 -1.14 10.86
CA ARG A 155 -4.79 -1.26 12.19
C ARG A 155 -4.07 0.01 12.62
#